data_AF-A0A953B242-F1
#
_entry.id   AF-A0A953B242-F1
#
_cell.length_a   1.000
_cell.length_b   1.000
_cell.length_c   1.000
_cell.angle_alpha   90.00
_cell.angle_beta   90.00
_cell.angle_gamma   90.00
#
_symmetry.space_group_name_H-M   'P 1'
#
loop_
_entity.id
_entity.type
_entity.pdbx_description
1 polymer ?
#
loop_
_entity_poly.entity_id
_entity_poly.type
_entity_poly.pdbx_seq_one_letter_code
_entity_poly.pdbx_strand_id
1 'polypeptide(L)'
;MSALDRLRWYRNRLAAMSAAEVAHRIVEQGKRTWSRYHRPHFPDDAPDGFPGLPGLSEALRREPLPAALLDDWREVAARARAGRFRFLGRDWPEGGAAPAWHLDPVTRRSWPADRYCFAIAHRHAADLGDVKYVWELNRLQYLQPVAALAAAEGDAASAALVARHVQSWIDANPPFLGVAWSSGIELALRVVSLLVVGALVPEAFSAEQKCKLWRALAAHGYWLMRYPSRFSSANNHV
;
A
#
# COMPACT_ATOMS: atom_id res chain seq x y z
N MET A 1 -30.26 -5.77 -12.44
CA MET A 1 -30.64 -4.37 -12.68
C MET A 1 -31.14 -4.21 -14.10
N SER A 2 -32.36 -3.71 -14.29
CA SER A 2 -32.88 -3.44 -15.64
C SER A 2 -32.09 -2.30 -16.31
N ALA A 3 -32.18 -2.18 -17.64
CA ALA A 3 -31.56 -1.08 -18.36
C ALA A 3 -32.14 0.29 -17.93
N LEU A 4 -33.43 0.33 -17.61
CA LEU A 4 -34.13 1.52 -17.12
C LEU A 4 -33.65 1.96 -15.74
N ASP A 5 -33.35 1.03 -14.84
CA ASP A 5 -32.79 1.34 -13.52
C ASP A 5 -31.39 1.94 -13.63
N ARG A 6 -30.57 1.43 -14.56
CA ARG A 6 -29.25 2.00 -14.86
C ARG A 6 -29.37 3.42 -15.40
N LEU A 7 -30.24 3.64 -16.39
CA LEU A 7 -30.44 4.97 -16.97
C LEU A 7 -30.96 5.97 -15.93
N ARG A 8 -31.91 5.56 -15.08
CA ARG A 8 -32.43 6.38 -13.99
C ARG A 8 -31.34 6.72 -12.97
N TRP A 9 -30.50 5.75 -12.60
CA TRP A 9 -29.35 5.97 -11.73
C TRP A 9 -28.34 6.95 -12.32
N TYR A 10 -27.94 6.78 -13.59
CA TYR A 10 -27.02 7.70 -14.27
C TYR A 10 -27.59 9.12 -14.35
N ARG A 11 -28.86 9.26 -14.73
CA ARG A 11 -29.54 10.57 -14.77
C ARG A 11 -29.54 11.25 -13.40
N ASN A 12 -29.96 10.53 -12.36
CA ASN A 12 -30.02 11.08 -11.01
C ASN A 12 -28.61 11.44 -10.49
N ARG A 13 -27.60 10.64 -10.85
CA ARG A 13 -26.21 10.90 -10.46
C ARG A 13 -25.61 12.11 -11.17
N LEU A 14 -25.90 12.31 -12.47
CA LEU A 14 -25.49 13.50 -13.20
C LEU A 14 -26.17 14.76 -12.67
N ALA A 15 -27.46 14.67 -12.35
CA ALA A 15 -28.21 15.79 -11.78
C ALA A 15 -27.70 16.23 -10.40
N ALA A 16 -27.03 15.33 -9.66
CA ALA A 16 -26.44 15.62 -8.36
C ALA A 16 -25.00 16.18 -8.43
N MET A 17 -24.41 16.32 -9.62
CA MET A 17 -23.04 16.78 -9.81
C MET A 17 -22.99 18.18 -10.43
N SER A 18 -22.02 18.99 -10.00
CA SER A 18 -21.73 20.25 -10.72
C SER A 18 -21.14 19.95 -12.10
N ALA A 19 -21.30 20.88 -13.05
CA ALA A 19 -20.68 20.75 -14.38
C ALA A 19 -19.15 20.57 -14.32
N ALA A 20 -18.50 21.24 -13.34
CA ALA A 20 -17.07 21.09 -13.08
C ALA A 20 -16.70 19.68 -12.61
N GLU A 21 -17.53 19.04 -11.77
CA GLU A 21 -17.33 17.66 -11.35
C GLU A 21 -17.51 16.68 -12.53
N VAL A 22 -18.53 16.89 -13.38
CA VAL A 22 -18.75 16.05 -14.56
C VAL A 22 -17.56 16.14 -15.52
N ALA A 23 -17.08 17.36 -15.83
CA ALA A 23 -15.90 17.56 -16.67
C ALA A 23 -14.66 16.88 -16.07
N HIS A 24 -14.45 17.03 -14.75
CA HIS A 24 -13.36 16.35 -14.05
C HIS A 24 -13.41 14.84 -14.22
N ARG A 25 -14.58 14.21 -14.02
CA ARG A 25 -14.76 12.75 -14.15
C ARG A 25 -14.51 12.25 -15.58
N ILE A 26 -14.89 13.02 -16.60
CA ILE A 26 -14.60 12.69 -18.00
C ILE A 26 -13.09 12.72 -18.26
N VAL A 27 -12.41 13.79 -17.84
CA VAL A 27 -10.95 13.93 -17.98
C VAL A 27 -10.22 12.82 -17.22
N GLU A 28 -10.65 12.52 -15.99
CA GLU A 28 -10.10 11.45 -15.17
C GLU A 28 -10.27 10.08 -15.84
N GLN A 29 -11.45 9.78 -16.39
CA GLN A 29 -11.71 8.54 -17.11
C GLN A 29 -10.83 8.43 -18.37
N GLY A 30 -10.63 9.53 -19.10
CA GLY A 30 -9.70 9.60 -20.23
C GLY A 30 -8.25 9.29 -19.81
N LYS A 31 -7.77 9.93 -18.72
CA LYS A 31 -6.43 9.68 -18.15
C LYS A 31 -6.24 8.20 -17.78
N ARG A 32 -7.21 7.59 -17.10
CA ARG A 32 -7.19 6.17 -16.72
C ARG A 32 -7.15 5.26 -17.93
N THR A 33 -7.93 5.57 -18.96
CA THR A 33 -7.99 4.76 -20.19
C THR A 33 -6.67 4.81 -20.94
N TRP A 34 -6.05 5.99 -21.04
CA TRP A 34 -4.75 6.16 -21.71
C TRP A 34 -3.60 5.52 -20.91
N SER A 35 -3.59 5.68 -19.58
CA SER A 35 -2.58 5.10 -18.68
C SER A 35 -2.64 3.57 -18.57
N ARG A 36 -3.68 2.93 -19.13
CA ARG A 36 -3.69 1.48 -19.35
C ARG A 36 -2.59 1.03 -20.31
N TYR A 37 -2.33 1.84 -21.35
CA TYR A 37 -1.40 1.52 -22.44
C TYR A 37 -0.07 2.25 -22.32
N HIS A 38 -0.02 3.36 -21.56
CA HIS A 38 1.18 4.17 -21.38
C HIS A 38 1.56 4.21 -19.90
N ARG A 39 2.63 3.50 -19.54
CA ARG A 39 3.20 3.54 -18.20
C ARG A 39 4.46 4.40 -18.23
N PRO A 40 4.58 5.39 -17.33
CA PRO A 40 5.83 6.13 -17.20
C PRO A 40 6.97 5.18 -16.86
N HIS A 41 8.15 5.46 -17.41
CA HIS A 41 9.39 4.89 -16.94
C HIS A 41 9.82 5.65 -15.69
N PHE A 42 10.22 4.91 -14.65
CA PHE A 42 10.85 5.48 -13.46
C PHE A 42 12.32 5.09 -13.50
N PRO A 43 13.23 6.06 -13.44
CA PRO A 43 14.65 5.78 -13.62
C PRO A 43 15.19 4.94 -12.45
N ASP A 44 16.29 4.24 -12.72
CA ASP A 44 16.92 3.29 -11.79
C ASP A 44 17.86 3.96 -10.77
N ASP A 45 17.99 5.29 -10.84
CA ASP A 45 18.78 6.09 -9.92
C ASP A 45 17.98 6.40 -8.64
N ALA A 46 18.42 5.79 -7.55
CA ALA A 46 18.12 6.32 -6.23
C ALA A 46 18.99 7.57 -6.03
N PRO A 47 18.46 8.73 -5.62
CA PRO A 47 19.31 9.77 -5.03
C PRO A 47 20.07 9.17 -3.84
N ASP A 48 21.23 9.74 -3.49
CA ASP A 48 22.07 9.21 -2.42
C ASP A 48 21.29 9.02 -1.11
N GLY A 49 21.06 7.77 -0.71
CA GLY A 49 20.36 7.40 0.51
C GLY A 49 18.85 7.15 0.35
N PHE A 50 18.20 6.85 1.47
CA PHE A 50 16.73 6.79 1.53
C PHE A 50 16.14 8.20 1.65
N PRO A 51 14.88 8.43 1.24
CA PRO A 51 14.13 9.60 1.68
C PRO A 51 13.92 9.43 3.19
N GLY A 52 14.87 9.96 3.96
CA GLY A 52 14.92 9.80 5.40
C GLY A 52 13.85 10.65 6.08
N LEU A 53 13.46 10.22 7.27
CA LEU A 53 12.82 11.08 8.28
C LEU A 53 13.93 11.44 9.27
N PRO A 54 14.63 12.58 9.10
CA PRO A 54 15.82 12.89 9.88
C PRO A 54 15.53 12.87 11.38
N GLY A 55 16.38 12.21 12.15
CA GLY A 55 16.27 12.14 13.61
C GLY A 55 15.30 11.09 14.15
N LEU A 56 14.54 10.37 13.31
CA LEU A 56 13.59 9.35 13.78
C LEU A 56 14.29 8.18 14.46
N SER A 57 15.35 7.63 13.83
CA SER A 57 16.11 6.50 14.37
C SER A 57 16.89 6.90 15.63
N GLU A 58 17.38 8.13 15.67
CA GLU A 58 18.13 8.72 16.77
C GLU A 58 17.20 8.96 17.96
N ALA A 59 15.99 9.46 17.73
CA ALA A 59 14.99 9.68 18.77
C ALA A 59 14.63 8.37 19.50
N LEU A 60 14.43 7.27 18.76
CA LEU A 60 14.14 5.97 19.35
C LEU A 60 15.29 5.39 20.18
N ARG A 61 16.54 5.77 19.88
CA ARG A 61 17.73 5.29 20.62
C ARG A 61 18.08 6.16 21.83
N ARG A 62 17.64 7.42 21.84
CA ARG A 62 18.00 8.39 22.89
C ARG A 62 17.09 8.32 24.11
N GLU A 63 15.81 8.10 23.90
CA GLU A 63 14.82 8.11 24.97
C GLU A 63 14.53 6.68 25.44
N PRO A 64 14.51 6.42 26.77
CA PRO A 64 14.07 5.12 27.27
C PRO A 64 12.61 4.89 26.88
N LEU A 65 12.37 3.84 26.10
CA LEU A 65 11.03 3.46 25.67
C LEU A 65 10.29 2.69 26.78
N PRO A 66 8.97 2.89 26.95
CA PRO A 66 8.19 2.10 27.89
C PRO A 66 8.30 0.59 27.60
N ALA A 67 8.52 -0.23 28.64
CA ALA A 67 8.66 -1.68 28.47
C ALA A 67 7.46 -2.32 27.76
N ALA A 68 6.24 -1.86 28.08
CA ALA A 68 5.02 -2.33 27.43
C ALA A 68 5.01 -2.09 25.90
N LEU A 69 5.57 -0.95 25.45
CA LEU A 69 5.66 -0.64 24.02
C LEU A 69 6.66 -1.58 23.31
N LEU A 70 7.79 -1.89 23.96
CA LEU A 70 8.75 -2.85 23.44
C LEU A 70 8.17 -4.26 23.37
N ASP A 71 7.41 -4.67 24.39
CA ASP A 71 6.73 -5.97 24.42
C ASP A 71 5.71 -6.10 23.28
N ASP A 72 4.92 -5.05 23.01
CA ASP A 72 4.01 -5.00 21.86
C ASP A 72 4.77 -5.16 20.53
N TRP A 73 5.89 -4.44 20.37
CA TRP A 73 6.70 -4.54 19.15
C TRP A 73 7.33 -5.93 18.97
N ARG A 74 7.80 -6.54 20.06
CA ARG A 74 8.33 -7.91 20.05
C ARG A 74 7.24 -8.92 19.67
N GLU A 75 6.02 -8.76 20.15
CA GLU A 75 4.90 -9.63 19.75
C GLU A 75 4.63 -9.50 18.25
N VAL A 76 4.53 -8.27 17.72
CA VAL A 76 4.31 -8.05 16.28
C VAL A 76 5.44 -8.65 15.45
N ALA A 77 6.70 -8.45 15.85
CA ALA A 77 7.86 -9.02 15.17
C ALA A 77 7.85 -10.56 15.19
N ALA A 78 7.52 -11.18 16.33
CA ALA A 78 7.42 -12.62 16.47
C ALA A 78 6.31 -13.22 15.58
N ARG A 79 5.16 -12.56 15.52
CA ARG A 79 4.04 -12.98 14.65
C ARG A 79 4.38 -12.83 13.17
N ALA A 80 4.95 -11.70 12.78
CA ALA A 80 5.38 -11.47 11.40
C ALA A 80 6.47 -12.46 10.96
N ARG A 81 7.44 -12.77 11.84
CA ARG A 81 8.50 -13.77 11.59
C ARG A 81 7.94 -15.17 11.39
N ALA A 82 6.85 -15.50 12.09
CA ALA A 82 6.15 -16.76 11.94
C ALA A 82 5.09 -16.77 10.83
N GLY A 83 5.01 -15.72 10.01
CA GLY A 83 4.02 -15.62 8.92
C GLY A 83 2.57 -15.52 9.40
N ARG A 84 2.33 -15.11 10.65
CA ARG A 84 1.00 -15.00 11.26
C ARG A 84 0.52 -13.56 11.24
N PHE A 85 -0.57 -13.29 10.55
CA PHE A 85 -1.19 -11.97 10.48
C PHE A 85 -2.64 -12.02 10.95
N ARG A 86 -3.02 -11.06 11.79
CA ARG A 86 -4.41 -10.88 12.21
C ARG A 86 -4.81 -9.42 12.05
N PHE A 87 -5.67 -9.15 11.08
CA PHE A 87 -6.16 -7.81 10.81
C PHE A 87 -7.67 -7.79 10.63
N LEU A 88 -8.32 -6.70 11.04
CA LEU A 88 -9.77 -6.54 10.91
C LEU A 88 -10.56 -7.74 11.49
N GLY A 89 -10.07 -8.34 12.58
CA GLY A 89 -10.69 -9.49 13.23
C GLY A 89 -10.54 -10.83 12.49
N ARG A 90 -9.71 -10.92 11.45
CA ARG A 90 -9.46 -12.15 10.68
C ARG A 90 -8.00 -12.56 10.71
N ASP A 91 -7.77 -13.86 10.83
CA ASP A 91 -6.44 -14.46 10.72
C ASP A 91 -6.16 -14.81 9.25
N TRP A 92 -4.98 -14.42 8.77
CA TRP A 92 -4.48 -14.88 7.49
C TRP A 92 -4.02 -16.32 7.61
N PRO A 93 -4.17 -17.12 6.55
CA PRO A 93 -3.56 -18.43 6.48
C PRO A 93 -2.06 -18.34 6.72
N GLU A 94 -1.53 -19.25 7.52
CA GLU A 94 -0.10 -19.37 7.71
C GLU A 94 0.57 -19.54 6.34
N GLY A 95 1.44 -18.59 6.02
CA GLY A 95 2.14 -18.49 4.74
C GLY A 95 3.62 -18.79 4.89
N GLY A 96 4.28 -19.03 3.75
CA GLY A 96 5.73 -19.20 3.68
C GLY A 96 6.51 -17.93 4.04
N ALA A 97 7.75 -17.82 3.55
CA ALA A 97 8.68 -16.74 3.93
C ALA A 97 8.22 -15.31 3.60
N ALA A 98 7.12 -15.13 2.86
CA ALA A 98 6.50 -13.84 2.56
C ALA A 98 4.97 -13.92 2.68
N PRO A 99 4.28 -12.81 3.02
CA PRO A 99 2.83 -12.76 3.08
C PRO A 99 2.16 -13.07 1.74
N ALA A 100 0.99 -13.71 1.78
CA ALA A 100 0.15 -13.90 0.61
C ALA A 100 -0.55 -12.59 0.23
N TRP A 101 0.18 -11.69 -0.44
CA TRP A 101 -0.19 -10.29 -0.68
C TRP A 101 -1.56 -10.07 -1.32
N HIS A 102 -2.06 -11.04 -2.09
CA HIS A 102 -3.30 -10.90 -2.84
C HIS A 102 -4.46 -11.70 -2.24
N LEU A 103 -4.22 -12.46 -1.16
CA LEU A 103 -5.18 -13.42 -0.60
C LEU A 103 -6.19 -12.74 0.31
N ASP A 104 -7.47 -12.97 0.05
CA ASP A 104 -8.54 -12.72 1.01
C ASP A 104 -8.58 -13.88 2.04
N PRO A 105 -8.47 -13.59 3.35
CA PRO A 105 -8.37 -14.61 4.39
C PRO A 105 -9.71 -15.34 4.64
N VAL A 106 -10.84 -14.75 4.25
CA VAL A 106 -12.18 -15.30 4.46
C VAL A 106 -12.55 -16.25 3.33
N THR A 107 -12.40 -15.79 2.08
CA THR A 107 -12.78 -16.59 0.90
C THR A 107 -11.68 -17.54 0.46
N ARG A 108 -10.44 -17.34 0.94
CA ARG A 108 -9.22 -18.04 0.51
C ARG A 108 -8.93 -17.88 -0.98
N ARG A 109 -9.47 -16.83 -1.62
CA ARG A 109 -9.23 -16.52 -3.03
C ARG A 109 -8.28 -15.35 -3.16
N SER A 110 -7.51 -15.36 -4.23
CA SER A 110 -6.56 -14.31 -4.54
C SER A 110 -7.16 -13.27 -5.48
N TRP A 111 -6.99 -12.01 -5.13
CA TRP A 111 -7.29 -10.88 -5.99
C TRP A 111 -6.31 -10.83 -7.18
N PRO A 112 -6.72 -10.31 -8.35
CA PRO A 112 -5.83 -10.21 -9.50
C PRO A 112 -4.64 -9.29 -9.20
N ALA A 113 -3.43 -9.77 -9.51
CA ALA A 113 -2.17 -9.03 -9.33
C ALA A 113 -1.64 -8.44 -10.64
N ASP A 114 -2.08 -8.98 -11.78
CA ASP A 114 -1.57 -8.72 -13.13
C ASP A 114 -2.49 -7.78 -13.96
N ARG A 115 -3.70 -7.51 -13.48
CA ARG A 115 -4.68 -6.67 -14.16
C ARG A 115 -4.45 -5.20 -13.88
N TYR A 116 -4.71 -4.35 -14.87
CA TYR A 116 -4.67 -2.90 -14.69
C TYR A 116 -5.60 -2.47 -13.53
N CYS A 117 -5.07 -1.72 -12.57
CA CYS A 117 -5.73 -1.44 -11.30
C CYS A 117 -7.15 -0.86 -11.44
N PHE A 118 -7.39 0.06 -12.38
CA PHE A 118 -8.73 0.64 -12.62
C PHE A 118 -9.70 -0.28 -13.37
N ALA A 119 -9.22 -1.39 -13.94
CA ALA A 119 -10.08 -2.42 -14.54
C ALA A 119 -10.59 -3.44 -13.49
N ILE A 120 -10.10 -3.38 -12.26
CA ILE A 120 -10.51 -4.27 -11.17
C ILE A 120 -11.76 -3.68 -10.50
N ALA A 121 -12.91 -4.30 -10.74
CA ALA A 121 -14.20 -3.92 -10.16
C ALA A 121 -14.35 -4.37 -8.70
N HIS A 122 -13.44 -3.94 -7.82
CA HIS A 122 -13.35 -4.41 -6.43
C HIS A 122 -14.60 -4.17 -5.58
N ARG A 123 -15.46 -3.21 -5.94
CA ARG A 123 -16.75 -2.95 -5.27
C ARG A 123 -17.85 -3.95 -5.64
N HIS A 124 -17.64 -4.76 -6.67
CA HIS A 124 -18.63 -5.66 -7.25
C HIS A 124 -18.13 -7.11 -7.37
N ALA A 125 -16.94 -7.42 -6.84
CA ALA A 125 -16.31 -8.73 -6.89
C ALA A 125 -16.66 -9.57 -5.64
N ALA A 126 -17.96 -9.82 -5.42
CA ALA A 126 -18.44 -10.52 -4.23
C ALA A 126 -17.87 -11.95 -4.09
N ASP A 127 -17.46 -12.56 -5.19
CA ASP A 127 -16.87 -13.89 -5.23
C ASP A 127 -15.39 -13.93 -4.80
N LEU A 128 -14.72 -12.77 -4.72
CA LEU A 128 -13.33 -12.66 -4.24
C LEU A 128 -13.25 -12.28 -2.76
N GLY A 129 -14.32 -11.71 -2.19
CA GLY A 129 -14.39 -11.31 -0.79
C GLY A 129 -14.38 -9.79 -0.59
N ASP A 130 -13.96 -9.33 0.59
CA ASP A 130 -13.87 -7.90 0.90
C ASP A 130 -12.44 -7.41 0.67
N VAL A 131 -12.28 -6.53 -0.33
CA VAL A 131 -10.99 -5.96 -0.72
C VAL A 131 -10.25 -5.31 0.45
N LYS A 132 -10.96 -4.85 1.48
CA LYS A 132 -10.36 -4.24 2.67
C LYS A 132 -9.35 -5.15 3.36
N TYR A 133 -9.57 -6.47 3.37
CA TYR A 133 -8.61 -7.40 3.96
C TYR A 133 -7.28 -7.34 3.21
N VAL A 134 -7.34 -7.43 1.87
CA VAL A 134 -6.13 -7.34 1.04
C VAL A 134 -5.47 -5.98 1.17
N TRP A 135 -6.24 -4.89 1.14
CA TRP A 135 -5.68 -3.56 1.34
C TRP A 135 -4.99 -3.40 2.70
N GLU A 136 -5.58 -3.89 3.78
CA GLU A 136 -5.02 -3.82 5.13
C GLU A 136 -3.61 -4.44 5.20
N LEU A 137 -3.45 -5.67 4.70
CA LEU A 137 -2.12 -6.32 4.63
C LEU A 137 -1.16 -5.51 3.74
N ASN A 138 -1.65 -4.98 2.62
CA ASN A 138 -0.86 -4.20 1.67
C ASN A 138 -0.54 -2.78 2.17
N ARG A 139 -1.07 -2.31 3.30
CA ARG A 139 -0.62 -1.03 3.90
C ARG A 139 0.78 -1.13 4.50
N LEU A 140 1.25 -2.36 4.74
CA LEU A 140 2.55 -2.66 5.32
C LEU A 140 2.77 -2.03 6.71
N GLN A 141 1.69 -1.59 7.37
CA GLN A 141 1.78 -0.85 8.63
C GLN A 141 2.38 -1.69 9.77
N TYR A 142 2.17 -3.01 9.74
CA TYR A 142 2.78 -3.93 10.71
C TYR A 142 4.31 -3.93 10.65
N LEU A 143 4.94 -3.47 9.57
CA LEU A 143 6.41 -3.39 9.48
C LEU A 143 6.98 -2.21 10.28
N GLN A 144 6.17 -1.20 10.59
CA GLN A 144 6.62 -0.03 11.36
C GLN A 144 7.09 -0.41 12.78
N PRO A 145 6.31 -1.14 13.61
CA PRO A 145 6.79 -1.60 14.92
C PRO A 145 7.97 -2.59 14.82
N VAL A 146 8.03 -3.40 13.76
CA VAL A 146 9.16 -4.32 13.53
C VAL A 146 10.46 -3.56 13.24
N ALA A 147 10.38 -2.51 12.40
CA ALA A 147 11.51 -1.63 12.13
C ALA A 147 11.90 -0.80 13.36
N ALA A 148 10.92 -0.35 14.15
CA ALA A 148 11.17 0.40 15.38
C ALA A 148 11.89 -0.46 16.43
N LEU A 149 11.48 -1.72 16.61
CA LEU A 149 12.18 -2.69 17.46
C LEU A 149 13.64 -2.88 17.01
N ALA A 150 13.85 -3.08 15.72
CA ALA A 150 15.19 -3.24 15.17
C ALA A 150 16.08 -2.01 15.40
N ALA A 151 15.53 -0.80 15.27
CA ALA A 151 16.24 0.45 15.52
C ALA A 151 16.53 0.68 17.01
N ALA A 152 15.59 0.33 17.89
CA ALA A 152 15.70 0.53 19.34
C ALA A 152 16.62 -0.49 20.01
N GLU A 153 16.53 -1.77 19.65
CA GLU A 153 17.26 -2.86 20.30
C GLU A 153 18.43 -3.41 19.48
N GLY A 154 18.61 -2.96 18.24
CA GLY A 154 19.61 -3.51 17.33
C GLY A 154 19.27 -4.92 16.82
N ASP A 155 17.99 -5.32 16.82
CA ASP A 155 17.57 -6.65 16.33
C ASP A 155 17.74 -6.79 14.80
N ALA A 156 18.89 -7.31 14.40
CA ALA A 156 19.24 -7.57 13.00
C ALA A 156 18.25 -8.51 12.30
N ALA A 157 17.61 -9.43 13.01
CA ALA A 157 16.64 -10.35 12.42
C ALA A 157 15.34 -9.63 12.03
N SER A 158 14.89 -8.67 12.85
CA SER A 158 13.76 -7.81 12.53
C SER A 158 14.08 -6.83 11.40
N ALA A 159 15.28 -6.24 11.38
CA ALA A 159 15.75 -5.40 10.27
C ALA A 159 15.73 -6.18 8.93
N ALA A 160 16.28 -7.40 8.92
CA ALA A 160 16.26 -8.26 7.74
C ALA A 160 14.84 -8.69 7.33
N LEU A 161 13.94 -8.92 8.30
CA LEU A 161 12.54 -9.24 8.02
C LEU A 161 11.83 -8.09 7.29
N VAL A 162 12.05 -6.85 7.75
CA VAL A 162 11.52 -5.64 7.10
C VAL A 162 11.98 -5.55 5.65
N ALA A 163 13.29 -5.66 5.40
CA ALA A 163 13.83 -5.60 4.05
C ALA A 163 13.23 -6.71 3.15
N ARG A 164 13.18 -7.96 3.64
CA ARG A 164 12.58 -9.08 2.90
C ARG A 164 11.12 -8.83 2.54
N HIS A 165 10.30 -8.41 3.50
CA HIS A 165 8.86 -8.20 3.27
C HIS A 165 8.62 -7.04 2.31
N VAL A 166 9.34 -5.92 2.45
CA VAL A 166 9.26 -4.80 1.50
C VAL A 166 9.61 -5.24 0.10
N GLN A 167 10.72 -5.97 -0.09
CA GLN A 167 11.13 -6.42 -1.43
C GLN A 167 10.13 -7.41 -2.03
N SER A 168 9.66 -8.39 -1.24
CA SER A 168 8.64 -9.33 -1.70
C SER A 168 7.33 -8.63 -2.07
N TRP A 169 6.98 -7.54 -1.39
CA TRP A 169 5.82 -6.73 -1.71
C TRP A 169 6.00 -6.00 -3.05
N ILE A 170 7.16 -5.35 -3.25
CA ILE A 170 7.50 -4.65 -4.49
C ILE A 170 7.43 -5.62 -5.69
N ASP A 171 8.03 -6.81 -5.55
CA ASP A 171 8.07 -7.82 -6.60
C ASP A 171 6.66 -8.36 -6.92
N ALA A 172 5.81 -8.52 -5.91
CA ALA A 172 4.45 -9.03 -6.07
C ALA A 172 3.41 -7.97 -6.49
N ASN A 173 3.73 -6.68 -6.39
CA ASN A 173 2.81 -5.57 -6.65
C ASN A 173 3.41 -4.53 -7.62
N PRO A 174 3.67 -4.92 -8.88
CA PRO A 174 4.24 -4.02 -9.87
C PRO A 174 3.36 -2.77 -10.07
N PRO A 175 3.96 -1.59 -10.33
CA PRO A 175 3.21 -0.35 -10.52
C PRO A 175 2.02 -0.46 -11.47
N PHE A 176 0.90 0.13 -11.03
CA PHE A 176 -0.37 0.23 -11.76
C PHE A 176 -1.12 -1.10 -11.98
N LEU A 177 -0.62 -2.20 -11.44
CA LEU A 177 -1.20 -3.52 -11.56
C LEU A 177 -1.74 -4.03 -10.23
N GLY A 178 -2.83 -4.77 -10.30
CA GLY A 178 -3.44 -5.39 -9.15
C GLY A 178 -4.20 -4.43 -8.24
N VAL A 179 -4.86 -5.03 -7.25
CA VAL A 179 -5.79 -4.30 -6.37
C VAL A 179 -5.06 -3.37 -5.40
N ALA A 180 -3.79 -3.63 -5.10
CA ALA A 180 -2.94 -2.80 -4.26
C ALA A 180 -2.67 -1.40 -4.86
N TRP A 181 -2.94 -1.20 -6.16
CA TRP A 181 -2.76 0.06 -6.91
C TRP A 181 -4.07 0.78 -7.25
N SER A 182 -5.20 0.33 -6.70
CA SER A 182 -6.54 0.80 -7.11
C SER A 182 -7.12 1.96 -6.29
N SER A 183 -6.46 2.36 -5.19
CA SER A 183 -7.01 3.31 -4.22
C SER A 183 -5.94 4.30 -3.72
N GLY A 184 -6.22 5.60 -3.81
CA GLY A 184 -5.27 6.66 -3.44
C GLY A 184 -4.93 6.68 -1.95
N ILE A 185 -5.91 6.45 -1.07
CA ILE A 185 -5.66 6.38 0.38
C ILE A 185 -4.71 5.23 0.72
N GLU A 186 -4.88 4.07 0.08
CA GLU A 186 -4.04 2.90 0.31
C GLU A 186 -2.61 3.15 -0.17
N LEU A 187 -2.46 3.88 -1.27
CA LEU A 187 -1.16 4.29 -1.80
C LEU A 187 -0.46 5.29 -0.88
N ALA A 188 -1.19 6.29 -0.38
CA ALA A 188 -0.65 7.29 0.52
C ALA A 188 -0.20 6.67 1.85
N LEU A 189 -1.01 5.79 2.45
CA LEU A 189 -0.64 5.05 3.67
C LEU A 189 0.58 4.16 3.46
N ARG A 190 0.69 3.51 2.28
CA ARG A 190 1.86 2.69 1.96
C ARG A 190 3.12 3.51 1.81
N VAL A 191 3.04 4.70 1.19
CA VAL A 191 4.18 5.63 1.14
C VAL A 191 4.66 5.95 2.55
N VAL A 192 3.77 6.27 3.48
CA VAL A 192 4.14 6.51 4.89
C VAL A 192 4.85 5.31 5.50
N SER A 193 4.29 4.11 5.37
CA SER A 193 4.92 2.88 5.88
C SER A 193 6.32 2.68 5.30
N LEU A 194 6.49 2.79 3.98
CA LEU A 194 7.75 2.59 3.28
C LEU A 194 8.82 3.62 3.69
N LEU A 195 8.45 4.89 3.83
CA LEU A 195 9.34 5.96 4.30
C LEU A 195 9.79 5.71 5.75
N VAL A 196 8.84 5.38 6.64
CA VAL A 196 9.12 5.12 8.04
C VAL A 196 10.08 3.93 8.19
N VAL A 197 9.81 2.80 7.54
CA VAL A 197 10.67 1.62 7.69
C VAL A 197 12.05 1.83 7.05
N GLY A 198 12.12 2.52 5.91
CA GLY A 198 13.39 2.87 5.27
C GLY A 198 14.25 3.81 6.11
N ALA A 199 13.62 4.75 6.83
CA ALA A 199 14.30 5.67 7.75
C ALA A 199 14.77 4.98 9.04
N LEU A 200 14.03 3.98 9.53
CA LEU A 200 14.35 3.26 10.77
C LEU A 200 15.46 2.22 10.60
N VAL A 201 15.48 1.51 9.46
CA VAL A 201 16.46 0.45 9.19
C VAL A 201 17.12 0.62 7.81
N PRO A 202 17.76 1.77 7.51
CA PRO A 202 18.32 2.05 6.19
C PRO A 202 19.43 1.07 5.78
N GLU A 203 20.17 0.52 6.75
CA GLU A 203 21.25 -0.45 6.52
C GLU A 203 20.75 -1.87 6.24
N ALA A 204 19.46 -2.15 6.46
CA ALA A 204 18.87 -3.44 6.13
C ALA A 204 18.70 -3.66 4.62
N PHE A 205 18.79 -2.59 3.83
CA PHE A 205 18.60 -2.62 2.39
C PHE A 205 19.92 -2.45 1.65
N SER A 206 20.22 -3.38 0.75
CA SER A 206 21.29 -3.22 -0.24
C SER A 206 21.02 -2.05 -1.20
N ALA A 207 22.05 -1.61 -1.92
CA ALA A 207 21.92 -0.55 -2.93
C ALA A 207 20.86 -0.88 -4.00
N GLU A 208 20.81 -2.11 -4.50
CA GLU A 208 19.78 -2.53 -5.47
C GLU A 208 18.37 -2.45 -4.88
N GLN A 209 18.20 -2.89 -3.63
CA GLN A 209 16.91 -2.85 -2.94
C GLN A 209 16.45 -1.41 -2.66
N LYS A 210 17.39 -0.49 -2.38
CA LYS A 210 17.16 0.95 -2.29
C LYS A 210 16.63 1.50 -3.62
N CYS A 211 17.25 1.17 -4.75
CA CYS A 211 16.76 1.56 -6.09
C CYS A 211 15.36 1.00 -6.40
N LYS A 212 15.09 -0.27 -6.06
CA LYS A 212 13.74 -0.86 -6.19
C LYS A 212 12.69 -0.09 -5.39
N LEU A 213 13.00 0.22 -4.13
CA LEU A 213 12.09 0.97 -3.26
C LEU A 213 11.88 2.41 -3.76
N TRP A 214 12.92 3.08 -4.22
CA TRP A 214 12.79 4.42 -4.83
C TRP A 214 11.88 4.44 -6.05
N ARG A 215 12.04 3.48 -6.98
CA ARG A 215 11.14 3.35 -8.12
C ARG A 215 9.70 3.11 -7.69
N ALA A 216 9.49 2.27 -6.68
CA ALA A 216 8.16 2.05 -6.13
C ALA A 216 7.58 3.37 -5.57
N LEU A 217 8.34 4.13 -4.76
CA LEU A 217 7.90 5.41 -4.21
C LEU A 217 7.61 6.46 -5.31
N ALA A 218 8.46 6.55 -6.33
CA ALA A 218 8.24 7.44 -7.48
C ALA A 218 6.94 7.08 -8.22
N ALA A 219 6.66 5.79 -8.39
CA ALA A 219 5.40 5.33 -8.96
C ALA A 219 4.17 5.66 -8.11
N HIS A 220 4.26 5.57 -6.78
CA HIS A 220 3.20 6.01 -5.88
C HIS A 220 2.97 7.51 -6.01
N GLY A 221 4.04 8.33 -5.97
CA GLY A 221 3.96 9.78 -6.13
C GLY A 221 3.32 10.19 -7.46
N TYR A 222 3.76 9.58 -8.57
CA TYR A 222 3.15 9.80 -9.88
C TYR A 222 1.65 9.48 -9.88
N TRP A 223 1.25 8.35 -9.31
CA TRP A 223 -0.14 7.93 -9.24
C TRP A 223 -0.97 8.96 -8.44
N LEU A 224 -0.51 9.33 -7.25
CA LEU A 224 -1.20 10.24 -6.34
C LEU A 224 -1.37 11.64 -6.95
N MET A 225 -0.33 12.18 -7.58
CA MET A 225 -0.42 13.47 -8.28
C MET A 225 -1.35 13.42 -9.51
N ARG A 226 -1.41 12.28 -10.20
CA ARG A 226 -2.21 12.14 -11.42
C ARG A 226 -3.71 11.93 -11.14
N TYR A 227 -4.04 11.28 -10.03
CA TYR A 227 -5.41 10.90 -9.66
C TYR A 227 -5.80 11.44 -8.26
N PRO A 228 -5.83 12.77 -8.05
CA PRO A 228 -6.25 13.35 -6.78
C PRO A 228 -7.74 13.10 -6.52
N SER A 229 -8.10 12.85 -5.25
CA SER A 229 -9.51 12.72 -4.86
C SER A 229 -10.15 14.10 -4.79
N ARG A 230 -10.96 14.47 -5.80
CA ARG A 230 -11.63 15.79 -5.84
C ARG A 230 -13.16 15.66 -5.74
N PHE A 231 -13.82 16.79 -5.50
CA PHE A 231 -15.29 16.92 -5.49
C PHE A 231 -15.97 15.93 -4.52
N SER A 232 -17.04 15.26 -4.94
CA SER A 232 -17.76 14.28 -4.11
C SER A 232 -16.93 13.04 -3.72
N SER A 233 -15.73 12.87 -4.30
CA SER A 233 -14.75 11.86 -3.89
C SER A 233 -13.68 12.37 -2.92
N ALA A 234 -13.62 13.67 -2.66
CA ALA A 234 -12.58 14.28 -1.81
C ALA A 234 -12.67 13.79 -0.36
N ASN A 235 -13.81 13.95 0.30
CA ASN A 235 -13.97 13.70 1.74
C ASN A 235 -12.74 14.20 2.54
N ASN A 236 -12.03 13.31 3.25
CA ASN A 236 -10.76 13.56 3.94
C ASN A 236 -9.53 13.00 3.18
N HIS A 237 -9.63 12.74 1.87
CA HIS A 237 -8.66 12.04 1.02
C HIS A 237 -7.99 12.93 -0.05
N VAL A 238 -8.11 14.26 0.05
CA VAL A 238 -7.63 15.24 -0.96
C VAL A 238 -6.16 15.04 -1.30
#